data_AF-A0A9D6Y8D9-F1
#
_entry.id   AF-A0A9D6Y8D9-F1
#
_cell.length_a   1.000
_cell.length_b   1.000
_cell.length_c   1.000
_cell.angle_alpha   90.00
_cell.angle_beta   90.00
_cell.angle_gamma   90.00
#
_symmetry.space_group_name_H-M   'P 1'
#
loop_
_entity.id
_entity.type
_entity.pdbx_description
1 polymer ?
#
loop_
_entity_poly.entity_id
_entity_poly.type
_entity_poly.pdbx_seq_one_letter_code
_entity_poly.pdbx_strand_id
1 'polypeptide(L)'
;MRAASIQLSAKGQRLVTELARECRKPVGEVIDAALETYRRERFVRKANADLARLRRDKKAWAAYQRELSEWDATLNDGLAGLD
;
A
#
# COMPACT_ATOMS: atom_id res chain seq x y z
N MET A 1 -6.48 -21.79 12.29
CA MET A 1 -6.13 -20.44 12.78
C MET A 1 -5.80 -20.52 14.26
N ARG A 2 -4.76 -19.81 14.71
CA ARG A 2 -4.48 -19.63 16.15
C ARG A 2 -5.25 -18.40 16.63
N ALA A 3 -6.02 -18.53 17.71
CA ALA A 3 -6.67 -17.39 18.34
C ALA A 3 -5.70 -16.72 19.31
N ALA A 4 -5.65 -15.39 19.28
CA ALA A 4 -4.90 -14.56 20.22
C ALA A 4 -5.81 -13.46 20.75
N SER A 5 -5.69 -13.14 22.04
CA SER A 5 -6.43 -12.05 22.67
C SER A 5 -5.56 -10.80 22.69
N ILE A 6 -6.05 -9.72 22.07
CA ILE A 6 -5.43 -8.39 22.13
C ILE A 6 -6.29 -7.46 22.98
N GLN A 7 -5.65 -6.59 23.75
CA GLN A 7 -6.35 -5.56 24.50
C GLN A 7 -6.57 -4.34 23.59
N LEU A 8 -7.82 -3.85 23.54
CA LEU A 8 -8.23 -2.67 22.81
C LEU A 8 -8.90 -1.69 23.78
N SER A 9 -8.77 -0.39 23.49
CA SER A 9 -9.52 0.62 24.24
C SER A 9 -11.03 0.44 24.03
N ALA A 10 -11.85 0.94 24.96
CA ALA A 10 -13.31 0.91 24.82
C ALA A 10 -13.82 1.59 23.53
N LYS A 11 -13.08 2.60 23.03
CA LYS A 11 -13.36 3.22 21.73
C LYS A 11 -13.03 2.29 20.57
N GLY A 12 -11.86 1.63 20.60
CA GLY A 12 -11.45 0.67 19.56
C GLY A 12 -12.37 -0.54 19.46
N GLN A 13 -12.83 -1.05 20.61
CA GLN A 13 -13.80 -2.15 20.66
C GLN A 13 -15.15 -1.78 20.03
N ARG A 14 -15.65 -0.56 20.27
CA ARG A 14 -16.89 -0.07 19.64
C ARG A 14 -16.71 0.05 18.12
N LEU A 15 -15.64 0.72 17.69
CA LEU A 15 -15.35 0.93 16.28
C LEU A 15 -15.22 -0.38 15.50
N VAL A 16 -14.47 -1.36 16.01
CA VAL A 16 -14.31 -2.64 15.30
C VAL A 16 -15.62 -3.44 15.25
N THR A 17 -16.47 -3.29 16.27
CA THR A 17 -17.79 -3.92 16.30
C THR A 17 -18.75 -3.28 15.29
N GLU A 18 -18.73 -1.95 15.18
CA GLU A 18 -19.49 -1.20 14.16
C GLU A 18 -19.05 -1.60 12.75
N LEU A 19 -17.75 -1.58 12.47
CA LEU A 19 -17.20 -2.00 11.18
C LEU A 19 -17.53 -3.46 10.83
N ALA A 20 -17.46 -4.38 11.81
CA ALA A 20 -17.86 -5.78 11.60
C ALA A 20 -19.33 -5.91 11.19
N ARG A 21 -20.22 -5.11 11.80
CA ARG A 21 -21.65 -5.08 11.44
C ARG A 21 -21.86 -4.50 10.04
N GLU A 22 -21.24 -3.37 9.73
CA GLU A 22 -21.34 -2.70 8.43
C GLU A 22 -20.81 -3.58 7.29
N CYS A 23 -19.63 -4.18 7.48
CA CYS A 23 -19.02 -5.06 6.49
C CYS A 23 -19.66 -6.46 6.44
N ARG A 24 -20.54 -6.81 7.40
CA ARG A 24 -21.10 -8.16 7.59
C ARG A 24 -20.00 -9.23 7.64
N LYS A 25 -18.95 -8.96 8.43
CA LYS A 25 -17.77 -9.82 8.58
C LYS A 25 -17.46 -10.08 10.05
N PRO A 26 -16.80 -11.20 10.39
CA PRO A 26 -16.29 -11.43 11.73
C PRO A 26 -15.29 -10.33 12.14
N VAL A 27 -15.28 -9.96 13.43
CA VAL A 27 -14.35 -8.95 13.99
C VAL A 27 -12.90 -9.26 13.64
N GLY A 28 -12.49 -10.53 13.69
CA GLY A 28 -11.13 -10.94 13.31
C GLY A 28 -10.78 -10.60 11.86
N GLU A 29 -11.68 -10.86 10.92
CA GLU A 29 -11.45 -10.55 9.50
C GLU A 29 -11.40 -9.04 9.25
N VAL A 30 -12.20 -8.26 9.97
CA VAL A 30 -12.13 -6.79 9.92
C VAL A 30 -10.79 -6.27 10.45
N ILE A 31 -10.28 -6.85 11.54
CA ILE A 31 -8.96 -6.49 12.09
C ILE A 31 -7.86 -6.84 11.09
N ASP A 32 -7.89 -8.04 10.52
CA ASP A 32 -6.89 -8.49 9.55
C ASP A 32 -6.89 -7.57 8.31
N ALA A 33 -8.08 -7.23 7.79
CA ALA A 33 -8.22 -6.31 6.67
C ALA A 33 -7.72 -4.90 7.02
N ALA A 34 -8.03 -4.39 8.21
CA ALA A 34 -7.58 -3.07 8.67
C ALA A 34 -6.05 -3.01 8.83
N LEU A 35 -5.44 -4.06 9.38
CA LEU A 35 -3.99 -4.18 9.52
C LEU A 35 -3.31 -4.27 8.15
N GLU A 36 -3.89 -4.99 7.21
CA GLU A 36 -3.36 -5.08 5.85
C GLU A 36 -3.42 -3.72 5.13
N THR A 37 -4.54 -3.01 5.25
CA THR A 37 -4.66 -1.64 4.72
C THR A 37 -3.61 -0.72 5.34
N TYR A 38 -3.46 -0.73 6.67
CA TYR A 38 -2.45 0.07 7.33
C TYR A 38 -1.02 -0.31 6.88
N ARG A 39 -0.73 -1.60 6.70
CA ARG A 39 0.56 -2.07 6.16
C ARG A 39 0.82 -1.51 4.76
N ARG A 40 -0.16 -1.56 3.86
CA ARG A 40 -0.06 -1.03 2.49
C ARG A 40 0.14 0.49 2.47
N GLU A 41 -0.63 1.23 3.27
CA GLU A 41 -0.48 2.68 3.41
C GLU A 41 0.92 3.05 3.92
N ARG A 42 1.42 2.34 4.94
CA ARG A 42 2.77 2.54 5.46
C ARG A 42 3.84 2.28 4.41
N PHE A 43 3.67 1.23 3.61
CA PHE A 43 4.58 0.89 2.53
C PHE A 43 4.63 2.00 1.47
N VAL A 44 3.48 2.39 0.91
CA VAL A 44 3.41 3.44 -0.12
C VAL A 44 3.93 4.77 0.41
N ARG A 45 3.60 5.14 1.65
CA ARG A 45 4.12 6.37 2.26
C ARG A 45 5.64 6.36 2.38
N LYS A 46 6.24 5.23 2.75
CA LYS A 46 7.70 5.08 2.81
C LYS A 46 8.30 5.18 1.40
N ALA A 47 7.76 4.46 0.42
CA ALA A 47 8.23 4.51 -0.96
C ALA A 47 8.18 5.94 -1.53
N ASN A 48 7.08 6.66 -1.30
CA ASN A 48 6.93 8.06 -1.73
C ASN A 48 7.94 8.98 -1.03
N ALA A 49 8.18 8.79 0.27
CA ALA A 49 9.19 9.55 0.99
C ALA A 49 10.60 9.27 0.45
N ASP A 50 10.90 8.03 0.11
CA ASP A 50 12.19 7.61 -0.45
C ASP A 50 12.38 8.20 -1.87
N LEU A 51 11.34 8.17 -2.71
CA LEU A 51 11.31 8.84 -4.02
C LEU A 51 11.47 10.36 -3.90
N ALA A 52 10.82 10.99 -2.92
CA ALA A 52 10.97 12.42 -2.67
C ALA A 52 12.39 12.78 -2.23
N ARG A 53 13.07 11.91 -1.47
CA ARG A 53 14.50 12.07 -1.15
C ARG A 53 15.36 11.91 -2.40
N LEU A 54 15.10 10.90 -3.23
CA LEU A 54 15.80 10.69 -4.50
C LEU A 54 15.71 11.91 -5.42
N ARG A 55 14.51 12.50 -5.57
CA ARG A 55 14.28 13.71 -6.39
C ARG A 55 15.09 14.93 -5.95
N ARG A 56 15.47 15.02 -4.67
CA ARG A 56 16.27 16.14 -4.14
C ARG A 56 17.76 15.97 -4.45
N ASP A 57 18.23 14.75 -4.69
CA ASP A 57 19.57 14.48 -5.19
C ASP A 57 19.58 14.58 -6.73
N LYS A 58 20.07 15.71 -7.26
CA LYS A 58 20.08 15.96 -8.70
C LYS A 58 20.84 14.89 -9.49
N LYS A 59 21.94 14.36 -8.95
CA LYS A 59 22.78 13.37 -9.65
C LYS A 59 22.08 12.02 -9.69
N ALA A 60 21.56 11.57 -8.56
CA ALA A 60 20.82 10.32 -8.47
C ALA A 60 19.50 10.38 -9.26
N TRP A 61 18.80 11.51 -9.21
CA TRP A 61 17.58 11.74 -10.00
C TRP A 61 17.84 11.66 -11.50
N ALA A 62 18.90 12.31 -11.99
CA ALA A 62 19.26 12.22 -13.41
C ALA A 62 19.62 10.79 -13.84
N ALA A 63 20.24 9.98 -12.97
CA ALA A 63 20.50 8.58 -13.26
C ALA A 63 19.21 7.75 -13.36
N TYR A 64 18.31 7.91 -12.39
CA TYR A 64 17.00 7.25 -12.39
C TYR A 64 16.14 7.63 -13.60
N GLN A 65 16.17 8.89 -14.04
CA GLN A 65 15.45 9.32 -15.25
C GLN A 65 16.03 8.72 -16.54
N ARG A 66 17.35 8.56 -16.62
CA ARG A 66 17.97 7.85 -17.76
C ARG A 66 17.54 6.40 -17.80
N GLU A 67 17.56 5.73 -16.66
CA GLU A 67 17.05 4.36 -16.54
C GLU A 67 15.60 4.31 -17.02
N LEU A 68 14.68 5.13 -16.48
CA LEU A 68 13.29 5.15 -16.94
C LEU A 68 13.14 5.36 -18.45
N SER A 69 13.95 6.23 -19.06
CA SER A 69 13.94 6.45 -20.51
C SER A 69 14.37 5.22 -21.31
N GLU A 70 15.22 4.35 -20.76
CA GLU A 70 15.57 3.06 -21.38
C GLU A 70 14.39 2.09 -21.31
N TRP A 71 13.61 2.12 -20.21
CA TRP A 71 12.39 1.32 -20.05
C TRP A 71 11.22 1.82 -20.90
N ASP A 72 11.16 3.12 -21.23
CA ASP A 72 10.12 3.66 -22.12
C ASP A 72 10.13 2.99 -23.51
N ALA A 73 11.26 2.43 -23.94
CA ALA A 73 11.35 1.68 -25.19
C ALA A 73 10.47 0.42 -25.20
N THR A 74 10.16 -0.17 -24.03
CA THR A 74 9.30 -1.36 -23.91
C THR A 74 7.83 -1.02 -23.67
N LEU A 75 7.45 0.27 -23.71
CA LEU A 75 6.08 0.72 -23.36
C LEU A 75 5.00 0.11 -24.25
N ASN A 76 5.32 -0.11 -25.54
CA ASN A 76 4.39 -0.65 -26.53
C ASN A 76 4.52 -2.17 -26.73
N ASP A 77 5.37 -2.84 -25.96
CA ASP A 77 5.56 -4.28 -26.09
C ASP A 77 4.25 -5.00 -25.76
N GLY A 78 3.80 -5.87 -26.68
CA GLY A 78 2.54 -6.62 -26.55
C GLY A 78 1.27 -5.86 -26.94
N LEU A 79 1.37 -4.60 -27.40
CA LEU A 79 0.22 -3.81 -27.88
C LEU A 79 0.01 -3.87 -29.41
N ALA A 80 0.92 -4.52 -30.16
CA ALA A 80 0.75 -4.73 -31.59
C ALA A 80 -0.46 -5.66 -31.86
N GLY A 81 -1.55 -5.10 -32.41
CA GLY A 81 -2.77 -5.83 -32.76
C GLY A 81 -4.08 -5.30 -32.14
N LEU A 82 -4.03 -4.18 -31.41
CA LEU A 82 -5.21 -3.43 -30.96
C LEU A 82 -5.44 -2.25 -31.92
N ASP A 83 -6.02 -2.54 -33.10
CA ASP A 83 -6.57 -1.51 -34.00
C ASP A 83 -8.03 -1.19 -33.64
#